data_AF-A0A3M1X3A9-F1
#
_entry.id   AF-A0A3M1X3A9-F1
#
_cell.length_a   1.000
_cell.length_b   1.000
_cell.length_c   1.000
_cell.angle_alpha   90.00
_cell.angle_beta   90.00
_cell.angle_gamma   90.00
#
_symmetry.space_group_name_H-M   'P 1'
#
loop_
_entity.id
_entity.type
_entity.pdbx_description
1 polymer ?
#
loop_
_entity_poly.entity_id
_entity_poly.type
_entity_poly.pdbx_seq_one_letter_code
_entity_poly.pdbx_strand_id
1 'polypeptide(L)' 'MTHVLILHGNGGSRTRFEPLLAHLGQWYPDIRPVIPALRGFDGRPIPESKDYWTDFLRDVERSLP' A
#
# COMPACT_ATOMS: atom_id res chain seq x y z
N MET A 1 8.26 7.50 -16.36
CA MET A 1 7.77 7.40 -14.98
C MET A 1 7.34 5.96 -14.72
N THR A 2 7.95 5.30 -13.74
CA THR A 2 7.74 3.89 -13.40
C THR A 2 6.92 3.80 -12.12
N HIS A 3 5.75 3.15 -12.17
CA HIS A 3 4.94 2.92 -10.99
C HIS A 3 5.40 1.65 -10.27
N VAL A 4 5.64 1.74 -8.96
CA VAL A 4 6.06 0.60 -8.13
C VAL A 4 5.01 0.37 -7.06
N LEU A 5 4.30 -0.74 -7.16
CA LEU A 5 3.35 -1.18 -6.13
C LEU A 5 4.13 -1.73 -4.92
N ILE A 6 3.86 -1.19 -3.73
CA ILE A 6 4.46 -1.62 -2.48
C ILE A 6 3.37 -2.15 -1.56
N LEU A 7 3.46 -3.43 -1.22
CA LEU A 7 2.51 -4.14 -0.36
C LEU A 7 3.18 -4.50 0.96
N HIS A 8 2.49 -4.25 2.08
CA HIS A 8 2.95 -4.74 3.39
C HIS A 8 2.39 -6.13 3.68
N GLY A 9 3.11 -6.89 4.51
CA GLY A 9 2.61 -8.13 5.10
C GLY A 9 1.63 -7.90 6.26
N ASN A 10 1.16 -9.00 6.85
CA ASN A 10 0.28 -8.95 8.01
C ASN A 10 0.95 -8.24 9.22
N GLY A 11 0.20 -7.44 9.96
CA GLY A 11 0.73 -6.57 11.04
C GLY A 11 1.59 -5.39 10.57
N GLY A 12 1.70 -5.18 9.26
CA GLY A 12 2.37 -4.04 8.63
C GLY A 12 1.43 -2.86 8.40
N SER A 13 1.99 -1.74 7.93
CA SER A 13 1.27 -0.51 7.62
C SER A 13 2.14 0.38 6.73
N ARG A 14 1.59 1.46 6.17
CA ARG A 14 2.36 2.43 5.35
C ARG A 14 3.64 2.91 6.04
N THR A 15 3.57 3.11 7.35
CA THR A 15 4.67 3.61 8.19
C THR A 15 5.95 2.78 8.07
N ARG A 16 5.84 1.48 7.78
CA ARG A 16 6.98 0.58 7.56
C ARG A 16 7.84 0.99 6.36
N PHE A 17 7.29 1.75 5.42
CA PHE A 17 7.96 2.16 4.20
C PHE A 17 8.55 3.57 4.25
N GLU A 18 8.36 4.33 5.32
CA GLU A 18 8.85 5.72 5.40
C GLU A 18 10.35 5.86 5.05
N PRO A 19 11.27 5.02 5.58
CA PRO A 19 12.67 5.11 5.19
C PRO A 19 12.91 4.84 3.70
N LEU A 20 12.18 3.88 3.12
CA LEU A 20 12.27 3.55 1.69
C LEU A 20 11.74 4.71 0.84
N LEU A 21 10.61 5.30 1.21
CA LEU A 21 9.99 6.40 0.47
C LEU A 21 10.89 7.65 0.46
N ALA A 22 11.57 7.94 1.56
CA ALA A 22 12.56 9.02 1.63
C ALA A 22 13.72 8.78 0.65
N HIS A 23 14.25 7.54 0.60
CA HIS A 23 15.31 7.18 -0.34
C HIS A 23 14.84 7.22 -1.81
N LEU A 24 13.64 6.71 -2.10
CA LEU A 24 13.08 6.75 -3.45
C LEU A 24 12.92 8.19 -3.96
N GLY A 25 12.38 9.09 -3.13
CA GLY A 25 12.21 10.50 -3.50
C GLY A 25 13.53 11.24 -3.75
N GLN A 26 14.61 10.84 -3.07
CA GLN A 26 15.92 11.47 -3.23
C GLN A 26 16.69 10.96 -4.47
N TRP A 27 16.68 9.65 -4.70
CA TRP A 27 17.58 9.01 -5.66
C TRP A 27 16.91 8.56 -6.95
N TYR A 28 15.58 8.41 -6.93
CA TYR A 28 14.82 7.83 -8.04
C TYR A 28 13.57 8.67 -8.36
N PRO A 29 13.72 9.91 -8.85
CA PRO A 29 12.58 10.81 -9.10
C PRO A 29 11.59 10.27 -10.15
N ASP A 30 12.03 9.36 -11.03
CA ASP A 30 11.17 8.71 -12.02
C ASP A 30 10.32 7.57 -11.45
N ILE A 31 10.58 7.12 -10.22
CA ILE A 31 9.81 6.10 -9.52
C ILE A 31 8.65 6.73 -8.76
N ARG A 32 7.44 6.28 -9.06
CA ARG A 32 6.24 6.62 -8.32
C ARG A 32 5.82 5.44 -7.44
N PRO A 33 6.07 5.48 -6.12
CA PRO A 33 5.58 4.44 -5.21
C PRO A 33 4.06 4.53 -5.08
N VAL A 34 3.39 3.39 -5.20
CA VAL A 34 1.95 3.20 -4.97
C VAL A 34 1.80 2.31 -3.74
N ILE A 35 1.22 2.86 -2.67
CA ILE A 35 0.94 2.11 -1.43
C ILE A 35 -0.58 2.08 -1.24
N PRO A 36 -1.21 0.91 -1.37
CA PRO A 36 -2.64 0.79 -1.20
C PRO A 36 -3.12 1.14 0.20
N ALA A 37 -4.29 1.77 0.28
CA ALA A 37 -4.97 2.06 1.53
C ALA A 37 -5.79 0.84 1.98
N LEU A 38 -5.11 -0.19 2.48
CA LEU A 38 -5.73 -1.45 2.87
C LEU A 38 -6.65 -1.29 4.10
N ARG A 39 -7.88 -1.81 4.02
CA ARG A 39 -8.79 -1.90 5.16
C ARG A 39 -8.20 -2.77 6.28
N GLY A 40 -8.49 -2.41 7.53
CA GLY A 40 -7.90 -3.03 8.72
C GLY A 40 -6.50 -2.54 9.10
N PHE A 41 -5.88 -1.64 8.31
CA PHE A 41 -4.54 -1.11 8.55
C PHE A 41 -4.52 0.43 8.60
N ASP A 42 -3.52 1.00 9.29
CA ASP A 42 -3.42 2.44 9.63
C ASP A 42 -4.71 3.01 10.28
N GLY A 43 -5.34 2.24 11.18
CA GLY A 43 -6.57 2.67 11.85
C GLY A 43 -7.84 2.60 10.99
N ARG A 44 -7.77 2.03 9.77
CA ARG A 44 -8.95 1.81 8.94
C ARG A 44 -9.80 0.67 9.49
N PRO A 45 -11.14 0.72 9.31
CA PRO A 45 -12.03 -0.36 9.72
C PRO A 45 -11.65 -1.70 9.08
N ILE A 46 -11.76 -2.77 9.86
CA ILE A 46 -11.64 -4.15 9.35
C ILE A 46 -12.87 -4.42 8.46
N PRO A 47 -12.72 -5.08 7.30
CA PRO A 47 -13.87 -5.44 6.48
C PRO A 47 -14.87 -6.32 7.23
N GLU A 48 -16.17 -6.05 7.05
CA GLU A 48 -17.25 -6.86 7.62
C GLU A 48 -17.43 -8.21 6.88
N SER A 49 -16.93 -8.29 5.65
CA SER A 49 -16.90 -9.51 4.85
C SER A 49 -16.04 -10.60 5.50
N LYS A 50 -16.45 -11.86 5.35
CA LYS A 50 -15.59 -13.01 5.67
C LYS A 50 -14.57 -13.32 4.56
N ASP A 51 -14.72 -12.70 3.40
CA ASP A 51 -13.79 -12.84 2.28
C ASP A 51 -12.77 -11.68 2.28
N TYR A 52 -11.82 -11.79 3.21
CA TYR A 52 -10.75 -10.80 3.39
C TYR A 52 -9.82 -10.70 2.18
N TRP A 53 -9.69 -11.78 1.40
CA TRP A 53 -8.80 -11.82 0.25
C TRP A 53 -9.36 -11.01 -0.91
N THR A 54 -10.64 -11.19 -1.23
CA THR A 54 -11.32 -10.36 -2.23
C THR A 54 -11.29 -8.89 -1.83
N ASP A 55 -11.47 -8.58 -0.54
CA ASP A 55 -11.41 -7.20 -0.06
C ASP A 55 -10.01 -6.59 -0.16
N PHE A 56 -8.97 -7.36 0.15
CA PHE A 56 -7.58 -6.97 -0.09
C PHE A 56 -7.32 -6.67 -1.56
N LEU A 57 -7.71 -7.57 -2.47
CA LEU A 57 -7.51 -7.38 -3.91
C LEU A 57 -8.22 -6.12 -4.42
N ARG A 58 -9.46 -5.87 -3.98
CA ARG A 58 -10.20 -4.65 -4.32
C ARG A 58 -9.50 -3.38 -3.85
N ASP A 59 -8.92 -3.40 -2.64
CA ASP A 59 -8.18 -2.24 -2.12
C ASP A 59 -6.90 -1.98 -2.92
N VAL A 60 -6.22 -3.05 -3.35
CA VAL A 60 -5.06 -2.96 -4.25
C VAL A 60 -5.46 -2.40 -5.61
N GLU A 61 -6.47 -2.98 -6.27
CA GLU A 61 -6.96 -2.57 -7.59
C GLU A 61 -7.36 -1.10 -7.63
N ARG A 62 -8.06 -0.61 -6.59
CA ARG A 62 -8.46 0.81 -6.45
C ARG A 62 -7.28 1.77 -6.33
N SER A 63 -6.11 1.27 -5.98
CA SER A 63 -4.90 2.07 -5.77
C SER A 63 -4.02 2.14 -7.02
N LEU A 64 -4.33 1.37 -8.06
CA LEU A 64 -3.59 1.37 -9.31
C LEU A 64 -3.99 2.57 -10.18
N PRO A 65 -3.02 3.20 -10.88
CA PRO A 65 -3.25 4.34 -11.78
C PRO A 65 -3.89 3.94 -13.12
#